data_AF-A0A0D6M143-F1
#
_entry.id   AF-A0A0D6M143-F1
#
_cell.length_a   1.000
_cell.length_b   1.000
_cell.length_c   1.000
_cell.angle_alpha   90.00
_cell.angle_beta   90.00
_cell.angle_gamma   90.00
#
_symmetry.space_group_name_H-M   'P 1'
#
loop_
_entity.id
_entity.type
_entity.pdbx_description
1 polymer ?
#
loop_
_entity_poly.entity_id
_entity_poly.type
_entity_poly.pdbx_seq_one_letter_code
_entity_poly.pdbx_strand_id
1 'polypeptide(L)'
;MYADTMNGRKEVLKIPYQVEMQLTLLLSTVVGLTMAAVYQMPLVKTGSPRIRMMRKGTWREALKQRNAARIKARATALAAGETYRQNVNDYYDTQYFGNVTVGTPEATFQVVLDTGSADFWIPDVTCAPPPKEKSCEASVCDSGTLCKVFCPNKERCCAETGKKYTCAGKHAYDWRQSQTAKQKGGTWEIEYGTGSASGEFSVDIVRFGNVGDKRLEVPGTVVGRATKIAEFFKDIPMDGILGLAFKAASTSNIAPPFVRAYQLGLVDPVFTVHMRSVGDAENVFGGVFTYGGIDTENCDKEVTYVKLTYAAFFLFEMDAVSLGNFHDKSGWEVISDTGTSFIGAPTRIADEIAKAAGARLPTTMANEQLTL
;
A
#
# COMPACT_ATOMS: atom_id res chain seq x y z
N MET A 1 -46.51 40.32 -79.01
CA MET A 1 -45.64 41.03 -79.97
C MET A 1 -44.41 41.44 -79.17
N TYR A 2 -43.19 40.96 -79.33
CA TYR A 2 -42.45 40.04 -80.22
C TYR A 2 -41.53 39.23 -79.26
N ALA A 3 -41.50 37.88 -79.26
CA ALA A 3 -40.62 37.00 -80.06
C ALA A 3 -39.11 37.32 -79.88
N ASP A 4 -38.16 36.42 -79.63
CA ASP A 4 -38.17 34.95 -79.63
C ASP A 4 -36.83 34.36 -79.10
N THR A 5 -36.86 33.08 -78.75
CA THR A 5 -35.82 32.00 -78.81
C THR A 5 -34.40 32.09 -78.20
N MET A 6 -34.21 31.27 -77.14
CA MET A 6 -33.38 30.04 -77.06
C MET A 6 -31.86 30.00 -77.43
N ASN A 7 -31.07 29.61 -76.39
CA ASN A 7 -30.12 28.48 -76.34
C ASN A 7 -28.64 28.68 -76.75
N GLY A 8 -27.71 28.25 -75.86
CA GLY A 8 -26.38 27.77 -76.29
C GLY A 8 -25.15 28.04 -75.41
N ARG A 9 -24.78 27.00 -74.64
CA ARG A 9 -23.40 26.55 -74.26
C ARG A 9 -22.57 27.30 -73.23
N LYS A 10 -22.38 26.55 -72.13
CA LYS A 10 -21.30 26.52 -71.15
C LYS A 10 -19.90 26.56 -71.79
N GLU A 11 -19.02 27.42 -71.26
CA GLU A 11 -17.60 27.12 -71.15
C GLU A 11 -17.16 27.25 -69.69
N VAL A 12 -16.46 26.21 -69.25
CA VAL A 12 -16.00 25.96 -67.89
C VAL A 12 -14.65 26.66 -67.73
N LEU A 13 -14.59 27.70 -66.89
CA LEU A 13 -13.33 28.30 -66.49
C LEU A 13 -12.65 27.34 -65.49
N LYS A 14 -11.60 26.66 -65.93
CA LYS A 14 -10.73 25.83 -65.08
C LYS A 14 -9.94 26.73 -64.13
N ILE A 15 -10.26 26.68 -62.84
CA ILE A 15 -9.45 27.28 -61.77
C ILE A 15 -8.31 26.28 -61.44
N PRO A 16 -7.05 26.72 -61.36
CA PRO A 16 -5.91 25.81 -61.20
C PRO A 16 -5.86 25.13 -59.81
N TYR A 17 -5.60 23.83 -59.87
CA TYR A 17 -5.35 22.85 -58.80
C TYR A 17 -4.07 23.15 -57.99
N GLN A 18 -3.98 24.30 -57.31
CA GLN A 18 -2.78 24.64 -56.52
C GLN A 18 -3.07 25.32 -55.16
N VAL A 19 -4.32 25.42 -54.71
CA VAL A 19 -4.65 26.17 -53.46
C VAL A 19 -5.32 25.32 -52.37
N GLU A 20 -5.59 24.03 -52.60
CA GLU A 20 -6.27 23.16 -51.60
C GLU A 20 -5.33 22.32 -50.72
N MET A 21 -4.01 22.45 -50.85
CA MET A 21 -3.04 21.65 -50.06
C MET A 21 -2.27 22.46 -49.02
N GLN A 22 -2.76 23.65 -48.64
CA GLN A 22 -2.20 24.43 -47.52
C GLN A 22 -3.20 24.73 -46.40
N LEU A 23 -4.49 24.37 -46.57
CA LEU A 23 -5.50 24.59 -45.53
C LEU A 23 -5.88 23.33 -44.73
N THR A 24 -5.45 22.15 -45.18
CA THR A 24 -5.63 20.86 -44.48
C THR A 24 -4.42 20.45 -43.63
N LEU A 25 -3.34 21.24 -43.63
CA LEU A 25 -2.12 20.99 -42.82
C LEU A 25 -1.99 21.92 -41.60
N LEU A 26 -3.10 22.50 -41.14
CA LEU A 26 -3.17 23.30 -39.91
C LEU A 26 -4.16 22.71 -38.88
N LEU A 27 -4.49 21.42 -39.03
CA LEU A 27 -5.34 20.66 -38.09
C LEU A 27 -4.63 19.44 -37.47
N SER A 28 -3.30 19.39 -37.54
CA SER A 28 -2.50 18.31 -36.96
C SER A 28 -1.15 18.82 -36.45
N THR A 29 -1.15 19.47 -35.27
CA THR A 29 -0.10 19.43 -34.23
C THR A 29 -0.34 20.51 -33.16
N VAL A 30 -1.51 20.50 -32.53
CA VAL A 30 -1.50 20.76 -31.08
C VAL A 30 -1.17 19.43 -30.43
N VAL A 31 0.09 19.00 -30.53
CA VAL A 31 0.65 18.14 -29.51
C VAL A 31 0.75 19.04 -28.30
N GLY A 32 -0.35 19.14 -27.54
CA GLY A 32 -0.27 19.67 -26.20
C GLY A 32 0.80 18.85 -25.52
N LEU A 33 1.89 19.49 -25.11
CA LEU A 33 2.78 18.95 -24.09
C LEU A 33 1.91 18.76 -22.85
N THR A 34 1.24 17.62 -22.76
CA THR A 34 0.64 17.18 -21.52
C THR A 34 1.81 16.90 -20.61
N MET A 35 2.22 17.91 -19.84
CA MET A 35 3.10 17.71 -18.70
C MET A 35 2.50 16.57 -17.89
N ALA A 36 3.28 15.51 -17.66
CA ALA A 36 2.85 14.42 -16.81
C ALA A 36 2.39 14.99 -15.47
N ALA A 37 1.21 14.57 -15.02
CA ALA A 37 0.62 15.14 -13.82
C ALA A 37 1.38 14.64 -12.59
N VAL A 38 1.85 15.59 -11.77
CA VAL A 38 2.45 15.31 -10.47
C VAL A 38 1.41 15.40 -9.37
N TYR A 39 1.40 14.41 -8.49
CA TYR A 39 0.48 14.28 -7.35
C TYR A 39 1.26 14.08 -6.06
N GLN A 40 0.81 14.71 -4.97
CA GLN A 40 1.45 14.60 -3.67
C GLN A 40 0.47 14.02 -2.65
N MET A 41 0.95 13.05 -1.87
CA MET A 41 0.24 12.44 -0.76
C MET A 41 0.97 12.75 0.54
N PRO A 42 0.37 13.50 1.49
CA PRO A 42 0.99 13.74 2.78
C PRO A 42 1.05 12.44 3.59
N LEU A 43 2.14 12.28 4.33
CA LEU A 43 2.36 11.16 5.24
C LEU A 43 2.09 11.58 6.67
N VAL A 44 1.57 10.65 7.48
CA VAL A 44 1.44 10.80 8.93
C VAL A 44 2.41 9.84 9.60
N LYS A 45 3.29 10.35 10.46
CA LYS A 45 4.14 9.51 11.29
C LYS A 45 3.38 9.09 12.54
N THR A 46 3.40 7.80 12.86
CA THR A 46 2.82 7.28 14.10
C THR A 46 3.88 6.70 15.02
N GLY A 47 3.56 6.57 16.30
CA GLY A 47 4.44 5.92 17.27
C GLY A 47 4.55 4.42 17.02
N SER A 48 5.74 3.87 17.31
CA SER A 48 6.00 2.44 17.21
C SER A 48 5.14 1.63 18.21
N PRO A 49 4.37 0.62 17.74
CA PRO A 49 3.70 -0.35 18.60
C PRO A 49 4.66 -1.00 19.62
N ARG A 50 5.89 -1.31 19.21
CA ARG A 50 6.95 -1.81 20.10
C ARG A 50 7.27 -0.83 21.23
N ILE A 51 7.47 0.46 20.93
CA ILE A 51 7.73 1.48 21.97
C ILE A 51 6.55 1.59 22.94
N ARG A 52 5.31 1.55 22.42
CA ARG A 52 4.11 1.55 23.25
C ARG A 52 4.04 0.31 24.16
N MET A 53 4.37 -0.87 23.65
CA MET A 53 4.44 -2.11 24.43
C MET A 53 5.56 -2.09 25.46
N MET A 54 6.73 -1.52 25.14
CA MET A 54 7.84 -1.37 26.09
C MET A 54 7.45 -0.44 27.24
N ARG A 55 6.80 0.70 26.95
CA ARG A 55 6.26 1.61 27.97
C ARG A 55 5.22 0.94 28.86
N LYS A 56 4.39 0.05 28.31
CA LYS A 56 3.38 -0.73 29.05
C LYS A 56 3.94 -1.96 29.78
N GLY A 57 5.21 -2.32 29.57
CA GLY A 57 5.81 -3.54 30.11
C GLY A 57 5.34 -4.85 29.44
N THR A 58 4.57 -4.79 28.36
CA THR A 58 4.00 -5.97 27.67
C THR A 58 4.88 -6.51 26.55
N TRP A 59 5.94 -5.79 26.18
CA TRP A 59 6.81 -6.16 25.04
C TRP A 59 7.45 -7.54 25.17
N ARG A 60 7.89 -7.94 26.37
CA ARG A 60 8.57 -9.23 26.56
C ARG A 60 7.66 -10.42 26.26
N GLU A 61 6.42 -10.37 26.73
CA GLU A 61 5.43 -11.42 26.46
C GLU A 61 5.02 -11.43 24.98
N ALA A 62 4.82 -10.25 24.38
CA ALA A 62 4.57 -10.13 22.94
C ALA A 62 5.71 -10.73 22.11
N LEU A 63 6.97 -10.47 22.48
CA LEU A 63 8.16 -11.03 21.83
C LEU A 63 8.21 -12.56 21.94
N LYS A 64 7.91 -13.11 23.12
CA LYS A 64 7.89 -14.57 23.33
C LYS A 64 6.82 -15.24 22.47
N GLN A 65 5.60 -14.68 22.44
CA GLN A 65 4.51 -15.16 21.59
C GLN A 65 4.89 -15.09 20.10
N ARG A 66 5.53 -13.99 19.68
CA ARG A 66 6.02 -13.77 18.32
C ARG A 66 7.04 -14.83 17.90
N ASN A 67 8.04 -15.08 18.74
CA ASN A 67 9.09 -16.06 18.44
C ASN A 67 8.51 -17.48 18.33
N ALA A 68 7.56 -17.84 19.22
CA ALA A 68 6.85 -19.11 19.13
C ALA A 68 6.03 -19.24 17.82
N ALA A 69 5.33 -18.17 17.41
CA ALA A 69 4.59 -18.13 16.15
C ALA A 69 5.51 -18.31 14.93
N ARG A 70 6.67 -17.63 14.90
CA ARG A 70 7.68 -17.76 13.84
C ARG A 70 8.24 -19.17 13.72
N ILE A 71 8.57 -19.81 14.84
CA ILE A 71 9.05 -21.20 14.85
C ILE A 71 7.98 -22.14 14.28
N LYS A 72 6.72 -21.96 14.71
CA LYS A 72 5.60 -22.75 14.21
C LYS A 72 5.40 -22.55 12.71
N ALA A 73 5.39 -21.30 12.23
CA ALA A 73 5.26 -20.96 10.83
C ALA A 73 6.38 -21.58 9.99
N ARG A 74 7.64 -21.45 10.41
CA ARG A 74 8.80 -22.09 9.75
C ARG A 74 8.68 -23.61 9.70
N ALA A 75 8.21 -24.25 10.77
CA ALA A 75 8.00 -25.70 10.79
C ALA A 75 6.90 -26.14 9.82
N THR A 76 5.78 -25.41 9.76
CA THR A 76 4.70 -25.66 8.80
C THR A 76 5.16 -25.43 7.36
N ALA A 77 5.91 -24.36 7.13
CA ALA A 77 6.50 -24.00 5.84
C ALA A 77 7.41 -25.10 5.29
N LEU A 78 8.31 -25.62 6.13
CA LEU A 78 9.22 -26.70 5.78
C LEU A 78 8.45 -28.00 5.47
N ALA A 79 7.40 -28.30 6.22
CA ALA A 79 6.56 -29.47 5.99
C ALA A 79 5.77 -29.39 4.67
N ALA A 80 5.44 -28.17 4.22
CA ALA A 80 4.71 -27.94 2.96
C ALA A 80 5.60 -27.93 1.70
N GLY A 81 6.93 -27.97 1.84
CA GLY A 81 7.85 -27.97 0.69
C GLY A 81 7.90 -26.65 -0.10
N GLU A 82 7.40 -25.56 0.47
CA GLU A 82 7.32 -24.25 -0.20
C GLU A 82 8.63 -23.47 -0.08
N THR A 83 9.19 -23.05 -1.23
CA THR A 83 10.57 -22.53 -1.35
C THR A 83 10.69 -21.01 -1.60
N TYR A 84 9.60 -20.29 -1.87
CA TYR A 84 9.68 -18.83 -1.99
C TYR A 84 8.37 -18.16 -1.56
N ARG A 85 8.42 -17.50 -0.40
CA ARG A 85 7.34 -16.67 0.15
C ARG A 85 7.87 -15.25 0.27
N GLN A 86 7.08 -14.24 -0.08
CA GLN A 86 7.46 -12.86 0.25
C GLN A 86 7.69 -12.78 1.76
N ASN A 87 8.93 -12.48 2.16
CA ASN A 87 9.27 -12.37 3.57
C ASN A 87 8.93 -10.96 4.02
N VAL A 88 7.65 -10.68 4.23
CA VAL A 88 7.19 -9.35 4.63
C VAL A 88 7.48 -9.15 6.11
N ASN A 89 8.17 -8.05 6.43
CA ASN A 89 8.55 -7.71 7.80
C ASN A 89 7.31 -7.44 8.67
N ASP A 90 7.38 -7.85 9.94
CA ASP A 90 6.30 -7.54 10.88
C ASP A 90 6.31 -6.03 11.21
N TYR A 91 5.16 -5.38 11.10
CA TYR A 91 4.95 -3.94 11.24
C TYR A 91 4.90 -3.44 12.70
N TYR A 92 5.90 -3.76 13.54
CA TYR A 92 5.92 -3.36 14.95
C TYR A 92 6.69 -2.07 15.26
N ASP A 93 7.39 -1.54 14.26
CA ASP A 93 8.25 -0.36 14.40
C ASP A 93 7.59 0.89 13.81
N THR A 94 8.30 2.02 13.84
CA THR A 94 7.78 3.33 13.41
C THR A 94 7.32 3.30 11.96
N GLN A 95 6.06 3.62 11.71
CA GLN A 95 5.49 3.65 10.37
C GLN A 95 4.98 5.03 9.99
N TYR A 96 5.06 5.27 8.68
CA TYR A 96 4.49 6.41 8.00
C TYR A 96 3.32 5.90 7.17
N PHE A 97 2.16 6.52 7.32
CA PHE A 97 0.97 6.12 6.61
C PHE A 97 0.53 7.21 5.64
N GLY A 98 0.05 6.78 4.48
CA GLY A 98 -0.69 7.60 3.54
C GLY A 98 -2.17 7.25 3.57
N ASN A 99 -3.01 8.15 3.08
CA ASN A 99 -4.44 7.85 2.91
C ASN A 99 -4.72 7.54 1.44
N VAL A 100 -5.52 6.50 1.21
CA VAL A 100 -6.12 6.21 -0.09
C VAL A 100 -7.64 6.27 0.03
N THR A 101 -8.32 6.60 -1.06
CA THR A 101 -9.78 6.44 -1.13
C THR A 101 -10.16 5.42 -2.19
N VAL A 102 -11.21 4.64 -1.90
CA VAL A 102 -11.66 3.55 -2.78
C VAL A 102 -13.16 3.69 -3.02
N GLY A 103 -13.54 3.52 -4.29
CA GLY A 103 -14.94 3.43 -4.72
C GLY A 103 -15.68 4.75 -4.90
N THR A 104 -17.00 4.61 -5.11
CA THR A 104 -17.95 5.72 -5.33
C THR A 104 -19.31 5.39 -4.69
N PRO A 105 -19.75 6.03 -3.60
CA PRO A 105 -19.05 7.07 -2.85
C PRO A 105 -17.73 6.56 -2.29
N GLU A 106 -16.77 7.47 -2.13
CA GLU A 106 -15.41 7.09 -1.75
C GLU A 106 -15.27 6.83 -0.25
N ALA A 107 -14.63 5.72 0.11
CA ALA A 107 -14.26 5.36 1.47
C ALA A 107 -12.75 5.56 1.67
N THR A 108 -12.35 6.17 2.78
CA THR A 108 -10.92 6.46 3.08
C THR A 108 -10.30 5.34 3.92
N PHE A 109 -9.08 4.96 3.57
CA PHE A 109 -8.28 3.96 4.28
C PHE A 109 -6.88 4.48 4.53
N GLN A 110 -6.37 4.30 5.73
CA GLN A 110 -5.00 4.61 6.09
C GLN A 110 -4.11 3.39 5.77
N VAL A 111 -3.10 3.56 4.93
CA VAL A 111 -2.28 2.45 4.43
C VAL A 111 -0.80 2.66 4.64
N VAL A 112 -0.07 1.56 4.84
CA VAL A 112 1.38 1.55 4.66
C VAL A 112 1.69 1.69 3.17
N LEU A 113 2.60 2.59 2.84
CA LEU A 113 3.15 2.73 1.50
C LEU A 113 4.44 1.90 1.44
N ASP A 114 4.38 0.74 0.80
CA ASP A 114 5.39 -0.31 0.96
C ASP A 114 6.11 -0.60 -0.36
N THR A 115 7.37 -0.19 -0.49
CA THR A 115 8.22 -0.53 -1.65
C THR A 115 8.82 -1.93 -1.56
N GLY A 116 8.69 -2.62 -0.43
CA GLY A 116 9.09 -4.01 -0.22
C GLY A 116 8.03 -5.04 -0.66
N SER A 117 6.80 -4.61 -0.94
CA SER A 117 5.73 -5.48 -1.46
C SER A 117 4.98 -4.85 -2.65
N ALA A 118 4.23 -5.68 -3.37
CA ALA A 118 3.55 -5.30 -4.60
C ALA A 118 2.01 -5.32 -4.48
N ASP A 119 1.47 -5.98 -3.47
CA ASP A 119 0.03 -6.21 -3.37
C ASP A 119 -0.68 -5.05 -2.68
N PHE A 120 -1.89 -4.72 -3.17
CA PHE A 120 -2.77 -3.74 -2.54
C PHE A 120 -3.96 -4.44 -1.88
N TRP A 121 -4.12 -4.23 -0.58
CA TRP A 121 -5.25 -4.79 0.15
C TRP A 121 -5.74 -3.87 1.27
N ILE A 122 -7.04 -3.94 1.54
CA ILE A 122 -7.74 -3.24 2.62
C ILE A 122 -8.78 -4.18 3.26
N PRO A 123 -9.22 -3.92 4.50
CA PRO A 123 -10.17 -4.79 5.20
C PRO A 123 -11.52 -4.84 4.48
N ASP A 124 -12.10 -6.03 4.36
CA ASP A 124 -13.46 -6.21 3.86
C ASP A 124 -14.50 -6.02 4.97
N VAL A 125 -15.69 -5.50 4.64
CA VAL A 125 -16.79 -5.38 5.61
C VAL A 125 -17.13 -6.71 6.32
N THR A 126 -16.89 -7.86 5.67
CA THR A 126 -17.15 -9.18 6.25
C THR A 126 -16.15 -9.62 7.34
N CYS A 127 -14.98 -8.96 7.45
CA CYS A 127 -13.96 -9.23 8.45
C CYS A 127 -14.03 -8.32 9.67
N ALA A 128 -14.79 -7.22 9.57
CA ALA A 128 -15.09 -6.32 10.67
C ALA A 128 -16.38 -6.76 11.40
N PRO A 129 -16.49 -6.51 12.72
CA PRO A 129 -17.75 -6.70 13.41
C PRO A 129 -18.81 -5.76 12.82
N PRO A 130 -20.09 -6.20 12.74
CA PRO A 130 -21.16 -5.31 12.32
C PRO A 130 -21.23 -4.09 13.25
N PRO A 131 -21.71 -2.92 12.76
CA PRO A 131 -21.97 -1.78 13.62
C PRO A 131 -22.82 -2.22 14.81
N LYS A 132 -22.42 -1.85 16.02
CA LYS A 132 -23.25 -2.12 17.20
C LYS A 132 -24.58 -1.36 17.02
N GLU A 133 -25.69 -2.08 16.93
CA GLU A 133 -27.01 -1.46 17.07
C GLU A 133 -27.06 -0.76 18.43
N LYS A 134 -27.51 0.51 18.45
CA LYS A 134 -27.63 1.32 19.69
C LYS A 134 -28.47 0.62 20.77
N SER A 135 -29.34 -0.32 20.40
CA SER A 135 -30.16 -1.13 21.30
C SER A 135 -29.42 -2.29 21.97
N CYS A 136 -28.16 -2.55 21.59
CA CYS A 136 -27.38 -3.75 21.97
C CYS A 136 -26.03 -3.37 22.60
N GLU A 137 -25.98 -2.29 23.37
CA GLU A 137 -24.77 -1.90 24.11
C GLU A 137 -24.46 -2.87 25.26
N ALA A 138 -25.49 -3.53 25.83
CA ALA A 138 -25.38 -4.68 26.73
C ALA A 138 -26.74 -5.41 26.85
N SER A 139 -26.72 -6.75 26.89
CA SER A 139 -27.90 -7.51 27.32
C SER A 139 -28.23 -7.15 28.77
N VAL A 140 -29.50 -6.86 29.07
CA VAL A 140 -29.99 -6.59 30.46
C VAL A 140 -30.10 -7.90 31.27
N CYS A 141 -29.92 -9.04 30.62
CA CYS A 141 -29.99 -10.41 31.14
C CYS A 141 -28.78 -11.19 30.60
N ASP A 142 -28.80 -12.52 30.67
CA ASP A 142 -27.80 -13.42 30.08
C ASP A 142 -27.52 -13.07 28.61
N SER A 143 -26.33 -13.38 28.10
CA SER A 143 -25.96 -13.13 26.70
C SER A 143 -26.34 -14.28 25.76
N GLY A 144 -26.36 -14.03 24.45
CA GLY A 144 -26.53 -15.07 23.44
C GLY A 144 -27.92 -15.72 23.40
N THR A 145 -27.97 -17.01 23.06
CA THR A 145 -29.23 -17.74 22.85
C THR A 145 -30.07 -17.85 24.14
N LEU A 146 -29.42 -17.92 25.30
CA LEU A 146 -30.11 -17.96 26.60
C LEU A 146 -30.91 -16.68 26.87
N CYS A 147 -30.38 -15.52 26.46
CA CYS A 147 -31.11 -14.26 26.52
C CYS A 147 -32.46 -14.33 25.79
N LYS A 148 -32.45 -14.85 24.55
CA LYS A 148 -33.66 -14.90 23.71
C LYS A 148 -34.75 -15.80 24.29
N VAL A 149 -34.37 -16.74 25.16
CA VAL A 149 -35.29 -17.69 25.79
C VAL A 149 -35.80 -17.14 27.12
N PHE A 150 -34.90 -16.67 27.98
CA PHE A 150 -35.20 -16.38 29.39
C PHE A 150 -35.29 -14.90 29.74
N CYS A 151 -34.87 -13.98 28.86
CA CYS A 151 -34.96 -12.55 29.14
C CYS A 151 -36.41 -12.04 28.94
N PRO A 152 -36.96 -11.27 29.89
CA PRO A 152 -38.24 -10.59 29.72
C PRO A 152 -38.25 -9.60 28.53
N ASN A 153 -37.09 -9.00 28.23
CA ASN A 153 -36.91 -8.00 27.17
C ASN A 153 -36.07 -8.57 26.01
N LYS A 154 -36.64 -9.56 25.30
CA LYS A 154 -35.96 -10.31 24.22
C LYS A 154 -35.41 -9.43 23.10
N GLU A 155 -36.00 -8.26 22.87
CA GLU A 155 -35.58 -7.28 21.86
C GLU A 155 -34.26 -6.57 22.21
N ARG A 156 -33.82 -6.65 23.47
CA ARG A 156 -32.52 -6.14 23.95
C ARG A 156 -31.45 -7.22 24.06
N CYS A 157 -31.73 -8.41 23.55
CA CYS A 157 -30.79 -9.53 23.59
C CYS A 157 -29.78 -9.45 22.46
N CYS A 158 -28.52 -9.24 22.81
CA CYS A 158 -27.42 -9.24 21.87
C CYS A 158 -27.11 -10.66 21.37
N ALA A 159 -27.01 -10.80 20.05
CA ALA A 159 -26.51 -12.04 19.45
C ALA A 159 -25.02 -12.18 19.75
N GLU A 160 -24.63 -13.19 20.53
CA GLU A 160 -23.24 -13.63 20.57
C GLU A 160 -22.92 -14.31 19.24
N THR A 161 -22.35 -13.56 18.30
CA THR A 161 -21.71 -14.21 17.17
C THR A 161 -20.38 -14.76 17.69
N GLY A 162 -20.26 -16.08 17.85
CA GLY A 162 -18.96 -16.75 18.08
C GLY A 162 -17.94 -16.56 16.93
N LYS A 163 -18.24 -15.68 15.97
CA LYS A 163 -17.38 -15.30 14.85
C LYS A 163 -16.28 -14.37 15.36
N LYS A 164 -15.02 -14.83 15.34
CA LYS A 164 -13.84 -14.02 15.63
C LYS A 164 -13.58 -13.07 14.46
N TYR A 165 -13.86 -11.77 14.64
CA TYR A 165 -13.53 -10.73 13.66
C TYR A 165 -12.08 -10.31 13.81
N THR A 166 -11.32 -10.39 12.71
CA THR A 166 -9.89 -10.05 12.71
C THR A 166 -9.62 -8.59 12.38
N CYS A 167 -10.57 -7.90 11.76
CA CYS A 167 -10.46 -6.47 11.39
C CYS A 167 -11.17 -5.54 12.38
N ALA A 168 -11.42 -5.99 13.61
CA ALA A 168 -12.09 -5.17 14.61
C ALA A 168 -11.31 -3.87 14.87
N GLY A 169 -11.99 -2.73 14.77
CA GLY A 169 -11.40 -1.40 14.97
C GLY A 169 -10.76 -0.77 13.74
N LYS A 170 -10.83 -1.42 12.57
CA LYS A 170 -10.33 -0.87 11.29
C LYS A 170 -11.48 -0.39 10.41
N HIS A 171 -11.20 0.54 9.50
CA HIS A 171 -12.13 0.87 8.44
C HIS A 171 -12.26 -0.32 7.50
N ALA A 172 -13.49 -0.60 7.08
CA ALA A 172 -13.79 -1.77 6.27
C ALA A 172 -14.52 -1.36 4.99
N TYR A 173 -14.08 -1.95 3.89
CA TYR A 173 -14.57 -1.70 2.55
C TYR A 173 -15.79 -2.58 2.25
N ASP A 174 -16.93 -1.94 1.98
CA ASP A 174 -18.11 -2.61 1.42
C ASP A 174 -18.21 -2.31 -0.07
N TRP A 175 -17.59 -3.16 -0.88
CA TRP A 175 -17.59 -3.03 -2.34
C TRP A 175 -18.99 -3.05 -2.95
N ARG A 176 -20.00 -3.61 -2.27
CA ARG A 176 -21.38 -3.69 -2.78
C ARG A 176 -22.08 -2.34 -2.73
N GLN A 177 -21.57 -1.40 -1.94
CA GLN A 177 -22.09 -0.03 -1.85
C GLN A 177 -21.43 0.92 -2.86
N SER A 178 -20.33 0.49 -3.49
CA SER A 178 -19.64 1.28 -4.50
C SER A 178 -20.26 1.08 -5.87
N GLN A 179 -20.67 2.18 -6.51
CA GLN A 179 -21.25 2.23 -7.85
C GLN A 179 -20.23 1.90 -8.95
N THR A 180 -18.94 2.07 -8.66
CA THR A 180 -17.84 1.81 -9.60
C THR A 180 -17.20 0.45 -9.40
N ALA A 181 -17.57 -0.25 -8.33
CA ALA A 181 -17.06 -1.57 -8.05
C ALA A 181 -17.57 -2.61 -9.05
N LYS A 182 -16.68 -3.54 -9.40
CA LYS A 182 -16.98 -4.73 -10.19
C LYS A 182 -16.49 -5.95 -9.44
N GLN A 183 -17.32 -6.99 -9.41
CA GLN A 183 -16.90 -8.27 -8.86
C GLN A 183 -15.73 -8.83 -9.67
N LYS A 184 -14.75 -9.39 -8.96
CA LYS A 184 -13.64 -10.13 -9.56
C LYS A 184 -13.45 -11.42 -8.78
N GLY A 185 -13.49 -12.55 -9.48
CA GLY A 185 -13.22 -13.85 -8.87
C GLY A 185 -11.75 -14.01 -8.48
N GLY A 186 -11.50 -15.00 -7.62
CA GLY A 186 -10.16 -15.33 -7.12
C GLY A 186 -9.96 -14.88 -5.67
N THR A 187 -9.04 -15.57 -5.02
CA THR A 187 -8.61 -15.34 -3.64
C THR A 187 -7.14 -15.02 -3.61
N TRP A 188 -6.69 -14.42 -2.52
CA TRP A 188 -5.28 -14.14 -2.26
C TRP A 188 -4.92 -14.47 -0.82
N GLU A 189 -3.65 -14.77 -0.60
CA GLU A 189 -3.05 -14.93 0.71
C GLU A 189 -1.62 -14.41 0.69
N ILE A 190 -1.27 -13.64 1.71
CA ILE A 190 0.07 -13.12 1.96
C ILE A 190 0.48 -13.61 3.34
N GLU A 191 1.58 -14.36 3.41
CA GLU A 191 2.20 -14.77 4.66
C GLU A 191 3.22 -13.71 5.12
N TYR A 192 3.08 -13.30 6.38
CA TYR A 192 4.03 -12.49 7.12
C TYR A 192 4.77 -13.38 8.11
N GLY A 193 5.86 -12.88 8.71
CA GLY A 193 6.68 -13.68 9.63
C GLY A 193 5.90 -14.32 10.79
N THR A 194 4.79 -13.73 11.22
CA THR A 194 4.03 -14.18 12.41
C THR A 194 2.55 -14.46 12.16
N GLY A 195 2.07 -14.38 10.92
CA GLY A 195 0.67 -14.62 10.57
C GLY A 195 0.40 -14.36 9.09
N SER A 196 -0.85 -14.46 8.63
CA SER A 196 -1.21 -14.18 7.24
C SER A 196 -2.35 -13.16 7.13
N ALA A 197 -2.43 -12.51 5.98
CA ALA A 197 -3.62 -11.82 5.52
C ALA A 197 -4.15 -12.54 4.29
N SER A 198 -5.46 -12.72 4.20
CA SER A 198 -6.07 -13.38 3.06
C SER A 198 -7.46 -12.84 2.78
N GLY A 199 -7.94 -13.07 1.56
CA GLY A 199 -9.24 -12.60 1.16
C GLY A 199 -9.58 -12.83 -0.29
N GLU A 200 -10.47 -11.98 -0.79
CA GLU A 200 -11.02 -12.06 -2.14
C GLU A 200 -10.65 -10.80 -2.93
N PHE A 201 -10.88 -10.83 -4.23
CA PHE A 201 -10.71 -9.66 -5.07
C PHE A 201 -12.01 -8.91 -5.33
N SER A 202 -11.84 -7.64 -5.69
CA SER A 202 -12.80 -6.82 -6.42
C SER A 202 -12.02 -5.90 -7.35
N VAL A 203 -12.72 -5.18 -8.22
CA VAL A 203 -12.14 -4.12 -9.04
C VAL A 203 -12.88 -2.84 -8.72
N ASP A 204 -12.17 -1.76 -8.45
CA ASP A 204 -12.77 -0.44 -8.24
C ASP A 204 -11.79 0.68 -8.62
N ILE A 205 -12.19 1.93 -8.41
CA ILE A 205 -11.33 3.10 -8.50
C ILE A 205 -10.59 3.26 -7.18
N VAL A 206 -9.27 3.42 -7.27
CA VAL A 206 -8.40 3.72 -6.12
C VAL A 206 -7.77 5.08 -6.35
N ARG A 207 -7.84 5.97 -5.36
CA ARG A 207 -7.26 7.31 -5.41
C ARG A 207 -6.21 7.47 -4.33
N PHE A 208 -5.10 8.11 -4.70
CA PHE A 208 -3.94 8.31 -3.84
C PHE A 208 -4.06 9.68 -3.17
N GLY A 209 -4.49 9.72 -1.91
CA GLY A 209 -4.70 10.92 -1.09
C GLY A 209 -6.11 11.02 -0.49
N ASN A 210 -6.43 12.12 0.22
CA ASN A 210 -7.72 12.30 0.90
C ASN A 210 -8.84 12.84 0.01
N VAL A 211 -10.09 12.59 0.41
CA VAL A 211 -11.28 13.25 -0.14
C VAL A 211 -11.06 14.76 -0.29
N GLY A 212 -11.18 15.27 -1.52
CA GLY A 212 -11.03 16.69 -1.83
C GLY A 212 -9.62 17.14 -2.25
N ASP A 213 -8.58 16.33 -2.03
CA ASP A 213 -7.21 16.65 -2.47
C ASP A 213 -7.05 16.49 -4.00
N LYS A 214 -6.00 17.10 -4.57
CA LYS A 214 -5.50 16.76 -5.91
C LYS A 214 -4.84 15.38 -5.86
N ARG A 215 -5.52 14.37 -6.39
CA ARG A 215 -5.14 12.96 -6.24
C ARG A 215 -4.92 12.26 -7.56
N LEU A 216 -4.02 11.28 -7.54
CA LEU A 216 -3.92 10.32 -8.62
C LEU A 216 -5.10 9.34 -8.54
N GLU A 217 -6.02 9.41 -9.49
CA GLU A 217 -7.16 8.52 -9.61
C GLU A 217 -6.86 7.37 -10.57
N VAL A 218 -6.91 6.13 -10.07
CA VAL A 218 -6.56 4.92 -10.83
C VAL A 218 -7.78 4.03 -10.97
N PRO A 219 -8.56 4.16 -12.06
CA PRO A 219 -9.77 3.38 -12.28
C PRO A 219 -9.46 1.92 -12.65
N GLY A 220 -10.36 1.00 -12.31
CA GLY A 220 -10.25 -0.41 -12.66
C GLY A 220 -9.11 -1.14 -11.95
N THR A 221 -8.69 -0.63 -10.79
CA THR A 221 -7.66 -1.20 -9.95
C THR A 221 -8.19 -2.42 -9.22
N VAL A 222 -7.40 -3.49 -9.16
CA VAL A 222 -7.79 -4.67 -8.37
C VAL A 222 -7.54 -4.36 -6.90
N VAL A 223 -8.57 -4.56 -6.08
CA VAL A 223 -8.54 -4.35 -4.63
C VAL A 223 -8.58 -5.70 -3.94
N GLY A 224 -7.53 -6.03 -3.19
CA GLY A 224 -7.53 -7.16 -2.26
C GLY A 224 -8.44 -6.84 -1.07
N ARG A 225 -9.61 -7.48 -1.01
CA ARG A 225 -10.55 -7.35 0.10
C ARG A 225 -10.19 -8.39 1.16
N ALA A 226 -9.51 -7.98 2.22
CA ALA A 226 -9.05 -8.89 3.26
C ALA A 226 -10.25 -9.39 4.08
N THR A 227 -10.54 -10.68 4.03
CA THR A 227 -11.58 -11.31 4.86
C THR A 227 -11.00 -11.81 6.19
N LYS A 228 -9.66 -11.89 6.27
CA LYS A 228 -8.90 -12.25 7.46
C LYS A 228 -7.57 -11.52 7.48
N ILE A 229 -7.19 -10.96 8.63
CA ILE A 229 -5.86 -10.41 8.88
C ILE A 229 -5.24 -11.00 10.16
N ALA A 230 -3.92 -11.01 10.23
CA ALA A 230 -3.19 -11.49 11.40
C ALA A 230 -3.44 -10.61 12.63
N GLU A 231 -3.35 -11.21 13.83
CA GLU A 231 -3.67 -10.55 15.10
C GLU A 231 -2.77 -9.34 15.39
N PHE A 232 -1.53 -9.36 14.90
CA PHE A 232 -0.60 -8.25 15.07
C PHE A 232 -1.04 -6.95 14.40
N PHE A 233 -1.89 -7.00 13.37
CA PHE A 233 -2.44 -5.80 12.74
C PHE A 233 -3.40 -5.04 13.65
N LYS A 234 -4.00 -5.70 14.67
CA LYS A 234 -5.04 -5.11 15.53
C LYS A 234 -4.59 -3.82 16.21
N ASP A 235 -3.35 -3.79 16.72
CA ASP A 235 -2.82 -2.66 17.49
C ASP A 235 -2.05 -1.64 16.63
N ILE A 236 -1.99 -1.87 15.32
CA ILE A 236 -1.35 -0.96 14.37
C ILE A 236 -2.44 -0.03 13.81
N PRO A 237 -2.26 1.30 13.91
CA PRO A 237 -3.21 2.28 13.37
C PRO A 237 -3.02 2.41 11.84
N MET A 238 -3.23 1.31 11.13
CA MET A 238 -3.40 1.24 9.68
C MET A 238 -4.60 0.37 9.35
N ASP A 239 -5.21 0.58 8.20
CA ASP A 239 -6.27 -0.28 7.66
C ASP A 239 -5.67 -1.38 6.77
N GLY A 240 -4.73 -1.04 5.89
CA GLY A 240 -4.16 -1.98 4.93
C GLY A 240 -2.79 -1.58 4.37
N ILE A 241 -2.41 -2.16 3.23
CA ILE A 241 -1.11 -1.95 2.59
C ILE A 241 -1.32 -1.58 1.13
N LEU A 242 -0.57 -0.57 0.67
CA LEU A 242 -0.40 -0.21 -0.73
C LEU A 242 1.01 -0.58 -1.17
N GLY A 243 1.14 -1.74 -1.81
CA GLY A 243 2.38 -2.18 -2.43
C GLY A 243 2.79 -1.28 -3.61
N LEU A 244 4.07 -0.93 -3.64
CA LEU A 244 4.70 -0.05 -4.62
C LEU A 244 5.87 -0.71 -5.36
N ALA A 245 6.19 -1.96 -5.02
CA ALA A 245 7.13 -2.78 -5.78
C ALA A 245 6.58 -3.14 -7.18
N PHE A 246 7.29 -4.02 -7.87
CA PHE A 246 6.95 -4.37 -9.25
C PHE A 246 5.95 -5.54 -9.31
N LYS A 247 5.24 -5.66 -10.43
CA LYS A 247 4.31 -6.77 -10.68
C LYS A 247 4.95 -8.16 -10.48
N ALA A 248 6.25 -8.30 -10.79
CA ALA A 248 6.98 -9.55 -10.61
C ALA A 248 7.05 -10.01 -9.14
N ALA A 249 6.87 -9.10 -8.17
CA ALA A 249 6.75 -9.46 -6.77
C ALA A 249 5.31 -9.79 -6.34
N SER A 250 4.27 -9.43 -7.08
CA SER A 250 2.87 -9.66 -6.64
C SER A 250 2.56 -11.14 -6.49
N THR A 251 1.94 -11.51 -5.36
CA THR A 251 1.53 -12.88 -5.06
C THR A 251 0.54 -13.46 -6.07
N SER A 252 -0.23 -12.60 -6.72
CA SER A 252 -1.33 -13.00 -7.62
C SER A 252 -1.12 -12.54 -9.07
N ASN A 253 0.10 -12.13 -9.44
CA ASN A 253 0.44 -11.60 -10.76
C ASN A 253 -0.48 -10.42 -11.17
N ILE A 254 -0.87 -9.61 -10.20
CA ILE A 254 -1.70 -8.42 -10.37
C ILE A 254 -0.80 -7.21 -10.46
N ALA A 255 -1.10 -6.29 -11.38
CA ALA A 255 -0.36 -5.03 -11.46
C ALA A 255 -0.66 -4.18 -10.22
N PRO A 256 0.36 -3.74 -9.46
CA PRO A 256 0.19 -2.83 -8.34
C PRO A 256 -0.49 -1.52 -8.80
N PRO A 257 -1.23 -0.81 -7.92
CA PRO A 257 -2.01 0.36 -8.34
C PRO A 257 -1.18 1.45 -9.03
N PHE A 258 0.06 1.70 -8.60
CA PHE A 258 0.93 2.70 -9.24
C PHE A 258 1.42 2.24 -10.64
N VAL A 259 1.81 0.97 -10.79
CA VAL A 259 2.17 0.39 -12.09
C VAL A 259 0.99 0.48 -13.05
N ARG A 260 -0.23 0.22 -12.58
CA ARG A 260 -1.45 0.39 -13.37
C ARG A 260 -1.66 1.84 -13.79
N ALA A 261 -1.44 2.81 -12.90
CA ALA A 261 -1.56 4.22 -13.24
C ALA A 261 -0.66 4.62 -14.42
N TYR A 262 0.59 4.14 -14.40
CA TYR A 262 1.53 4.31 -15.52
C TYR A 262 1.02 3.61 -16.80
N GLN A 263 0.53 2.37 -16.70
CA GLN A 263 -0.02 1.64 -17.85
C GLN A 263 -1.23 2.34 -18.49
N LEU A 264 -1.97 3.13 -17.73
CA LEU A 264 -3.09 3.95 -18.21
C LEU A 264 -2.66 5.32 -18.74
N GLY A 265 -1.36 5.66 -18.69
CA GLY A 265 -0.83 6.97 -19.09
C GLY A 265 -1.22 8.12 -18.15
N LEU A 266 -1.53 7.81 -16.89
CA LEU A 266 -1.99 8.81 -15.91
C LEU A 266 -0.83 9.52 -15.19
N VAL A 267 0.35 8.88 -15.16
CA VAL A 267 1.56 9.35 -14.49
C VAL A 267 2.79 8.89 -15.24
N ASP A 268 3.90 9.61 -15.08
CA ASP A 268 5.22 9.08 -15.40
C ASP A 268 5.62 7.99 -14.37
N PRO A 269 6.43 7.00 -14.77
CA PRO A 269 6.77 5.83 -13.94
C PRO A 269 7.83 6.16 -12.87
N VAL A 270 7.64 7.25 -12.14
CA VAL A 270 8.55 7.73 -11.08
C VAL A 270 7.74 8.20 -9.88
N PHE A 271 8.28 7.93 -8.69
CA PHE A 271 7.83 8.54 -7.46
C PHE A 271 9.02 8.88 -6.57
N THR A 272 8.87 9.86 -5.69
CA THR A 272 9.86 10.21 -4.67
C THR A 272 9.24 10.18 -3.29
N VAL A 273 10.06 9.87 -2.29
CA VAL A 273 9.63 9.69 -0.90
C VAL A 273 10.45 10.61 -0.02
N HIS A 274 9.79 11.60 0.56
CA HIS A 274 10.39 12.43 1.59
C HIS A 274 9.81 12.01 2.95
N MET A 275 10.68 11.51 3.84
CA MET A 275 10.32 11.15 5.21
C MET A 275 10.92 12.17 6.17
N ARG A 276 10.06 12.99 6.78
CA ARG A 276 10.47 14.09 7.66
C ARG A 276 10.92 13.55 9.02
N SER A 277 12.09 13.99 9.47
CA SER A 277 12.52 13.78 10.87
C SER A 277 11.72 14.66 11.81
N VAL A 278 10.95 14.03 12.71
CA VAL A 278 10.10 14.71 13.70
C VAL A 278 10.31 14.20 15.13
N GLY A 279 11.43 13.51 15.38
CA GLY A 279 11.78 12.97 16.69
C GLY A 279 10.68 12.05 17.26
N ASP A 280 10.35 12.21 18.53
CA ASP A 280 9.35 11.40 19.24
C ASP A 280 7.89 11.81 18.98
N ALA A 281 7.64 12.83 18.15
CA ALA A 281 6.28 13.25 17.83
C ALA A 281 5.49 12.12 17.13
N GLU A 282 4.23 11.98 17.51
CA GLU A 282 3.28 11.00 16.97
C GLU A 282 2.05 11.71 16.40
N ASN A 283 1.47 11.13 15.34
CA ASN A 283 0.28 11.66 14.64
C ASN A 283 0.50 13.06 14.09
N VAL A 284 1.71 13.33 13.62
CA VAL A 284 2.11 14.59 12.99
C VAL A 284 2.45 14.37 11.51
N PHE A 285 2.51 15.46 10.75
CA PHE A 285 3.00 15.45 9.39
C PHE A 285 4.40 14.80 9.33
N GLY A 286 4.47 13.65 8.67
CA GLY A 286 5.63 12.79 8.59
C GLY A 286 6.38 12.89 7.26
N GLY A 287 5.93 13.68 6.31
CA GLY A 287 6.57 13.80 5.00
C GLY A 287 5.58 13.73 3.84
N VAL A 288 6.08 13.43 2.64
CA VAL A 288 5.30 13.43 1.40
C VAL A 288 5.74 12.30 0.49
N PHE A 289 4.77 11.63 -0.12
CA PHE A 289 4.97 10.77 -1.28
C PHE A 289 4.55 11.53 -2.55
N THR A 290 5.45 11.65 -3.51
CA THR A 290 5.22 12.38 -4.76
C THR A 290 5.18 11.39 -5.91
N TYR A 291 4.10 11.37 -6.69
CA TYR A 291 3.87 10.45 -7.80
C TYR A 291 3.88 11.20 -9.14
N GLY A 292 4.51 10.61 -10.15
CA GLY A 292 4.57 11.15 -11.51
C GLY A 292 5.65 12.21 -11.71
N GLY A 293 6.52 12.47 -10.73
CA GLY A 293 7.63 13.40 -10.86
C GLY A 293 8.58 13.38 -9.67
N ILE A 294 9.66 14.16 -9.79
CA ILE A 294 10.61 14.40 -8.69
C ILE A 294 10.08 15.52 -7.80
N ASP A 295 10.02 15.30 -6.49
CA ASP A 295 9.74 16.35 -5.51
C ASP A 295 10.89 17.35 -5.47
N THR A 296 10.66 18.56 -5.99
CA THR A 296 11.67 19.64 -6.03
C THR A 296 11.63 20.57 -4.83
N GLU A 297 10.67 20.36 -3.91
CA GLU A 297 10.52 21.15 -2.69
C GLU A 297 11.23 20.50 -1.51
N ASN A 298 11.09 19.18 -1.37
CA ASN A 298 11.60 18.43 -0.23
C ASN A 298 12.83 17.58 -0.53
N CYS A 299 13.13 17.29 -1.80
CA CYS A 299 14.29 16.51 -2.21
C CYS A 299 15.34 17.37 -2.90
N ASP A 300 16.58 16.87 -2.93
CA ASP A 300 17.68 17.51 -3.66
C ASP A 300 17.37 17.51 -5.18
N LYS A 301 17.88 18.53 -5.88
CA LYS A 301 17.78 18.65 -7.33
C LYS A 301 18.69 17.66 -8.04
N GLU A 302 19.81 17.27 -7.40
CA GLU A 302 20.76 16.32 -7.95
C GLU A 302 20.36 14.89 -7.58
N VAL A 303 19.76 14.18 -8.55
CA VAL A 303 19.36 12.77 -8.39
C VAL A 303 20.42 11.86 -8.99
N THR A 304 20.96 10.95 -8.16
CA THR A 304 21.82 9.86 -8.63
C THR A 304 20.99 8.60 -8.83
N TYR A 305 21.08 8.02 -10.03
CA TYR A 305 20.38 6.78 -10.36
C TYR A 305 21.32 5.59 -10.22
N VAL A 306 20.84 4.56 -9.52
CA VAL A 306 21.47 3.25 -9.48
C VAL A 306 20.60 2.26 -10.23
N LYS A 307 21.21 1.43 -11.07
CA LYS A 307 20.49 0.42 -11.83
C LYS A 307 20.02 -0.70 -10.90
N LEU A 308 18.77 -1.13 -11.06
CA LEU A 308 18.26 -2.29 -10.34
C LEU A 308 18.92 -3.58 -10.84
N THR A 309 19.26 -4.47 -9.91
CA THR A 309 19.78 -5.81 -10.21
C THR A 309 18.65 -6.72 -10.69
N TYR A 310 17.48 -6.64 -10.05
CA TYR A 310 16.29 -7.39 -10.43
C TYR A 310 15.00 -6.60 -10.15
N ALA A 311 14.22 -6.34 -11.20
CA ALA A 311 12.99 -5.53 -11.15
C ALA A 311 11.76 -6.29 -10.60
N ALA A 312 11.93 -7.02 -9.50
CA ALA A 312 10.83 -7.44 -8.63
C ALA A 312 10.70 -6.52 -7.41
N PHE A 313 11.83 -6.00 -6.92
CA PHE A 313 11.94 -5.07 -5.81
C PHE A 313 12.83 -3.88 -6.20
N PHE A 314 12.91 -2.85 -5.36
CA PHE A 314 13.92 -1.78 -5.50
C PHE A 314 15.29 -2.28 -5.00
N LEU A 315 15.77 -3.34 -5.66
CA LEU A 315 16.97 -4.11 -5.36
C LEU A 315 18.13 -3.63 -6.24
N PHE A 316 19.25 -3.24 -5.64
CA PHE A 316 20.42 -2.74 -6.34
C PHE A 316 21.72 -3.16 -5.64
N GLU A 317 22.84 -3.02 -6.34
CA GLU A 317 24.17 -3.30 -5.80
C GLU A 317 24.74 -2.08 -5.07
N MET A 318 25.34 -2.33 -3.91
CA MET A 318 26.05 -1.36 -3.09
C MET A 318 27.51 -1.77 -2.93
N ASP A 319 28.43 -0.87 -3.22
CA ASP A 319 29.86 -1.18 -3.28
C ASP A 319 30.46 -1.50 -1.90
N ALA A 320 30.05 -0.78 -0.87
CA ALA A 320 30.67 -0.85 0.44
C ALA A 320 29.77 -0.39 1.59
N VAL A 321 30.08 -0.88 2.79
CA VAL A 321 29.55 -0.38 4.06
C VAL A 321 30.70 0.00 4.96
N SER A 322 30.59 1.15 5.62
CA SER A 322 31.62 1.61 6.56
C SER A 322 31.02 2.41 7.70
N LEU A 323 31.59 2.26 8.90
CA LEU A 323 31.32 3.11 10.06
C LEU A 323 32.59 3.25 10.90
N GLY A 324 33.08 4.48 11.08
CA GLY A 324 34.32 4.72 11.82
C GLY A 324 35.49 3.93 11.23
N ASN A 325 36.06 3.01 12.03
CA ASN A 325 37.16 2.14 11.60
C ASN A 325 36.71 0.85 10.91
N PHE A 326 35.42 0.52 10.93
CA PHE A 326 34.88 -0.64 10.21
C PHE A 326 34.68 -0.29 8.73
N HIS A 327 35.14 -1.17 7.85
CA HIS A 327 34.99 -1.03 6.41
C HIS A 327 34.86 -2.41 5.76
N ASP A 328 33.80 -2.61 4.97
CA ASP A 328 33.56 -3.81 4.17
C ASP A 328 33.33 -3.40 2.71
N LYS A 329 34.12 -3.94 1.77
CA LYS A 329 34.05 -3.68 0.32
C LYS A 329 33.63 -4.92 -0.47
N SER A 330 32.93 -5.85 0.18
CA SER A 330 32.61 -7.13 -0.45
C SER A 330 31.56 -7.01 -1.56
N GLY A 331 30.91 -5.85 -1.70
CA GLY A 331 29.71 -5.68 -2.51
C GLY A 331 28.50 -6.33 -1.83
N TRP A 332 27.36 -5.65 -1.85
CA TRP A 332 26.14 -6.13 -1.23
C TRP A 332 24.94 -5.87 -2.12
N GLU A 333 24.05 -6.84 -2.22
CA GLU A 333 22.73 -6.62 -2.78
C GLU A 333 21.82 -6.02 -1.70
N VAL A 334 21.19 -4.88 -1.98
CA VAL A 334 20.39 -4.13 -1.02
C VAL A 334 19.04 -3.75 -1.58
N ILE A 335 18.04 -3.66 -0.71
CA ILE A 335 16.67 -3.24 -1.05
C ILE A 335 16.40 -1.89 -0.41
N SER A 336 15.87 -0.94 -1.19
CA SER A 336 15.25 0.27 -0.65
C SER A 336 13.78 -0.01 -0.29
N ASP A 337 13.50 -0.10 1.02
CA ASP A 337 12.20 -0.51 1.54
C ASP A 337 11.60 0.55 2.49
N THR A 338 10.50 1.19 2.08
CA THR A 338 9.74 2.14 2.91
C THR A 338 8.84 1.47 3.93
N GLY A 339 8.55 0.18 3.77
CA GLY A 339 7.75 -0.62 4.71
C GLY A 339 8.52 -1.01 5.98
N THR A 340 9.86 -0.99 5.94
CA THR A 340 10.73 -1.39 7.04
C THR A 340 11.41 -0.19 7.71
N SER A 341 11.29 -0.07 9.03
CA SER A 341 11.77 1.10 9.79
C SER A 341 13.27 1.08 10.13
N PHE A 342 13.93 -0.08 10.06
CA PHE A 342 15.33 -0.26 10.41
C PHE A 342 16.17 -0.64 9.18
N ILE A 343 17.44 -0.25 9.20
CA ILE A 343 18.42 -0.80 8.26
C ILE A 343 18.68 -2.25 8.64
N GLY A 344 18.27 -3.18 7.79
CA GLY A 344 18.58 -4.59 7.91
C GLY A 344 19.98 -4.89 7.35
N ALA A 345 20.73 -5.77 8.02
CA ALA A 345 22.03 -6.23 7.54
C ALA A 345 22.27 -7.68 7.99
N PRO A 346 23.15 -8.43 7.30
CA PRO A 346 23.61 -9.72 7.78
C PRO A 346 24.21 -9.59 9.18
N THR A 347 23.96 -10.58 10.05
CA THR A 347 24.34 -10.52 11.48
C THR A 347 25.80 -10.11 11.68
N ARG A 348 26.73 -10.67 10.89
CA ARG A 348 28.17 -10.30 10.95
C ARG A 348 28.39 -8.80 10.73
N ILE A 349 27.74 -8.22 9.71
CA ILE A 349 27.89 -6.81 9.36
C ILE A 349 27.25 -5.93 10.43
N ALA A 350 26.05 -6.29 10.89
CA ALA A 350 25.37 -5.58 11.98
C ALA A 350 26.22 -5.57 13.27
N ASP A 351 26.82 -6.70 13.63
CA ASP A 351 27.66 -6.83 14.83
C ASP A 351 28.95 -5.99 14.74
N GLU A 352 29.63 -6.01 13.59
CA GLU A 352 30.84 -5.20 13.39
C GLU A 352 30.54 -3.70 13.38
N ILE A 353 29.43 -3.28 12.78
CA ILE A 353 28.93 -1.89 12.86
C ILE A 353 28.60 -1.52 14.31
N ALA A 354 27.92 -2.40 15.05
CA ALA A 354 27.57 -2.17 16.44
C ALA A 354 28.83 -2.02 17.32
N LYS A 355 29.84 -2.86 17.12
CA LYS A 355 31.15 -2.74 17.79
C LYS A 355 31.84 -1.44 17.44
N ALA A 356 31.88 -1.06 16.15
CA ALA A 356 32.51 0.18 15.70
C ALA A 356 31.80 1.43 16.25
N ALA A 357 30.48 1.36 16.47
CA ALA A 357 29.69 2.39 17.11
C ALA A 357 29.86 2.45 18.64
N GLY A 358 30.57 1.49 19.25
CA GLY A 358 30.69 1.36 20.71
C GLY A 358 29.40 0.90 21.39
N ALA A 359 28.46 0.30 20.64
CA ALA A 359 27.20 -0.18 21.19
C ALA A 359 27.43 -1.36 22.13
N ARG A 360 26.69 -1.38 23.26
CA ARG A 360 26.72 -2.49 24.23
C ARG A 360 25.39 -3.24 24.17
N LEU A 361 25.45 -4.54 23.93
CA LEU A 361 24.27 -5.40 24.10
C LEU A 361 23.89 -5.43 25.59
N PRO A 362 22.61 -5.26 25.94
CA PRO A 362 22.17 -5.41 27.33
C PRO A 362 22.55 -6.80 27.84
N THR A 363 23.15 -6.88 29.03
CA THR A 363 23.59 -8.14 29.67
C THR A 363 22.48 -9.17 29.86
N THR A 364 21.22 -8.75 29.86
CA THR A 364 20.04 -9.63 29.93
C THR A 364 19.64 -10.27 28.59
N MET A 365 20.25 -9.88 27.47
CA MET A 365 19.99 -10.44 26.13
C MET A 365 21.08 -11.42 25.68
N ALA A 366 22.17 -11.57 26.44
CA ALA A 366 23.29 -12.44 26.07
C ALA A 366 22.96 -13.95 26.08
N ASN A 367 21.87 -14.34 26.74
CA ASN A 367 21.41 -15.75 26.80
C ASN A 367 20.21 -16.06 25.88
N GLU A 368 19.64 -15.07 25.20
CA GLU A 368 18.65 -15.31 24.16
C GLU A 368 19.35 -15.10 22.82
N GLN A 369 19.82 -16.20 22.21
CA GLN A 369 20.26 -16.22 20.83
C GLN A 369 19.19 -15.56 19.96
N LEU A 370 19.40 -14.28 19.64
CA LEU A 370 18.76 -13.56 18.56
C LEU A 370 19.21 -14.22 17.26
N THR A 371 18.53 -15.30 16.92
CA THR A 371 18.44 -15.77 15.54
C THR A 371 17.56 -14.75 14.82
N LEU A 372 18.21 -13.75 14.23
CA LEU A 372 17.63 -12.91 13.19
C LEU A 372 17.09 -13.79 12.06
#